data_AF-A0A8J8T263-F1
#
_entry.id   AF-A0A8J8T263-F1
#
_cell.length_a   1.000
_cell.length_b   1.000
_cell.length_c   1.000
_cell.angle_alpha   90.00
_cell.angle_beta   90.00
_cell.angle_gamma   90.00
#
_symmetry.space_group_name_H-M   'P 1'
#
loop_
_entity.id
_entity.type
_entity.pdbx_description
1 polymer ?
#
loop_
_entity_poly.entity_id
_entity_poly.type
_entity_poly.pdbx_seq_one_letter_code
_entity_poly.pdbx_strand_id
1 'polypeptide(L)'
;MSHRKYECPRSGSLAFLPRRRTRHHRGRVRSFPKDDAKKPIHLTAFMGYKAGMTHVARHHERREGKKVFKKDKFLGPLASKQPKAAK
;
A
#
# COMPACT_ATOMS: atom_id res chain seq x y z
N MET A 1 13.66 13.58 38.11
CA MET A 1 12.70 13.01 37.12
C MET A 1 12.44 11.57 37.50
N SER A 2 11.28 11.28 38.09
CA SER A 2 10.90 9.90 38.44
C SER A 2 10.51 9.12 37.18
N HIS A 3 10.62 7.79 37.25
CA HIS A 3 10.19 6.91 36.16
C HIS A 3 8.68 7.02 35.95
N ARG A 4 8.25 6.75 34.71
CA ARG A 4 6.83 6.79 34.34
C ARG A 4 6.05 5.67 35.05
N LYS A 5 4.88 6.01 35.62
CA LYS A 5 4.04 5.08 36.41
C LYS A 5 3.48 3.88 35.62
N TYR A 6 3.11 4.07 34.35
CA TYR A 6 2.61 3.01 33.47
C TYR A 6 3.26 3.10 32.11
N GLU A 7 3.62 1.95 31.53
CA GLU A 7 4.15 1.89 30.18
C GLU A 7 3.10 2.30 29.15
N CYS A 8 3.54 2.96 28.08
CA CYS A 8 2.71 3.13 26.89
C CYS A 8 3.59 3.06 25.64
N PRO A 9 3.04 2.62 24.49
CA PRO A 9 3.77 2.67 23.24
C PRO A 9 4.08 4.12 22.86
N ARG A 10 5.22 4.32 22.18
CA ARG A 10 5.61 5.62 21.65
C ARG A 10 4.55 6.15 20.67
N SER A 11 4.29 7.45 20.71
CA SER A 11 3.36 8.10 19.78
C SER A 11 4.01 8.31 18.41
N GLY A 12 3.50 7.59 17.41
CA GLY A 12 3.96 7.70 16.02
C GLY A 12 5.19 6.87 15.69
N SER A 13 5.53 6.84 14.41
CA SER A 13 6.67 6.08 13.89
C SER A 13 7.86 7.01 13.58
N LEU A 14 9.03 6.67 14.11
CA LEU A 14 10.29 7.39 13.89
C LEU A 14 10.83 7.21 12.46
N ALA A 15 10.36 6.19 11.73
CA ALA A 15 10.78 5.93 10.34
C ALA A 15 10.35 7.01 9.34
N PHE A 16 9.46 7.93 9.74
CA PHE A 16 8.96 9.02 8.91
C PHE A 16 9.49 10.39 9.37
N LEU A 17 10.55 10.41 10.17
CA LEU A 17 11.29 11.62 10.49
C LEU A 17 12.38 11.87 9.43
N PRO A 18 12.70 13.14 9.10
CA PRO A 18 12.04 14.36 9.56
C PRO A 18 10.69 14.60 8.86
N ARG A 19 9.68 15.08 9.62
CA ARG A 19 8.38 15.49 9.07
C ARG A 19 8.49 16.87 8.43
N ARG A 20 8.96 16.92 7.19
CA ARG A 20 9.10 18.14 6.38
C ARG A 20 8.41 17.95 5.02
N ARG A 21 8.09 19.04 4.34
CA ARG A 21 7.56 18.98 2.97
C ARG A 21 8.60 18.33 2.06
N THR A 22 8.15 17.43 1.18
CA THR A 22 9.02 16.79 0.20
C THR A 22 9.49 17.81 -0.82
N ARG A 23 10.75 17.72 -1.24
CA ARG A 23 11.27 18.52 -2.37
C ARG A 23 10.78 18.01 -3.73
N HIS A 24 10.36 16.74 -3.79
CA HIS A 24 9.89 16.11 -5.02
C HIS A 24 8.41 16.45 -5.27
N HIS A 25 8.11 16.98 -6.46
CA HIS A 25 6.74 17.29 -6.89
C HIS A 25 5.93 16.04 -7.30
N ARG A 26 6.62 14.95 -7.64
CA ARG A 26 6.03 13.64 -8.00
C ARG A 26 6.62 12.54 -7.12
N GLY A 27 5.96 11.39 -7.06
CA GLY A 27 6.47 10.21 -6.34
C GLY A 27 7.81 9.76 -6.91
N ARG A 28 8.86 9.76 -6.09
CA ARG A 28 10.19 9.28 -6.48
C ARG A 28 10.31 7.79 -6.20
N VAL A 29 10.61 7.00 -7.24
CA VAL A 29 10.95 5.58 -7.09
C VAL A 29 12.35 5.49 -6.46
N ARG A 30 12.46 4.83 -5.30
CA ARG A 30 13.75 4.60 -4.61
C ARG A 30 14.44 3.31 -5.06
N SER A 31 13.65 2.32 -5.45
CA SER A 31 14.11 0.99 -5.87
C SER A 31 13.12 0.41 -6.86
N PHE A 32 13.62 -0.05 -8.01
CA PHE A 32 12.84 -0.81 -8.98
C PHE A 32 12.86 -2.31 -8.63
N PRO A 33 11.91 -3.13 -9.13
CA PRO A 33 11.98 -4.57 -8.99
C PRO A 33 13.28 -5.13 -9.57
N LYS A 34 13.75 -6.25 -9.02
CA LYS A 34 14.90 -6.98 -9.57
C LYS A 34 14.54 -7.56 -10.94
N ASP A 35 15.52 -7.59 -11.83
CA ASP A 35 15.33 -8.08 -13.19
C ASP A 35 15.29 -9.63 -13.25
N ASP A 36 14.50 -10.17 -14.17
CA ASP A 36 14.36 -11.59 -14.45
C ASP A 36 14.63 -11.81 -15.95
N ALA A 37 15.84 -12.26 -16.29
CA ALA A 37 16.29 -12.44 -17.68
C ALA A 37 15.44 -13.43 -18.52
N LYS A 38 14.59 -14.24 -17.87
CA LYS A 38 13.67 -15.17 -18.55
C LYS A 38 12.42 -14.49 -19.09
N LYS A 39 12.08 -13.30 -18.60
CA LYS A 39 10.86 -12.57 -18.99
C LYS A 39 11.18 -11.62 -20.15
N PRO A 40 10.21 -11.37 -21.04
CA PRO A 40 10.38 -10.37 -22.09
C PRO A 40 10.54 -8.98 -21.48
N ILE A 41 11.20 -8.10 -22.24
CA ILE A 41 11.43 -6.70 -21.87
C ILE A 41 10.08 -6.02 -21.64
N HIS A 42 9.90 -5.43 -20.45
CA HIS A 42 8.66 -4.75 -20.05
C HIS A 42 8.95 -3.48 -19.25
N LEU A 43 8.04 -2.52 -19.31
CA LEU A 43 8.10 -1.29 -18.53
C LEU A 43 7.70 -1.56 -17.07
N THR A 44 8.39 -0.90 -16.13
CA THR A 44 8.23 -1.14 -14.69
C THR A 44 7.37 -0.09 -13.98
N ALA A 45 7.10 1.05 -14.62
CA ALA A 45 6.36 2.16 -14.02
C ALA A 45 5.46 2.88 -15.03
N PHE A 46 4.36 3.45 -14.52
CA PHE A 46 3.41 4.26 -15.28
C PHE A 46 2.98 5.48 -14.45
N MET A 47 2.67 6.60 -15.10
CA MET A 47 2.19 7.81 -14.45
C MET A 47 0.66 7.88 -14.49
N GLY A 48 0.03 8.04 -13.32
CA GLY A 48 -1.42 8.20 -13.19
C GLY A 48 -1.79 9.45 -12.41
N TYR A 49 -2.95 10.04 -12.73
CA TYR A 49 -3.53 11.16 -12.02
C TYR A 49 -4.79 10.71 -11.28
N LYS A 50 -5.01 11.22 -10.08
CA LYS A 50 -6.20 10.89 -9.29
C LYS A 50 -7.42 11.61 -9.87
N ALA A 51 -8.37 10.86 -10.43
CA ALA A 51 -9.62 11.40 -10.97
C ALA A 51 -10.75 11.45 -9.93
N GLY A 52 -10.89 10.41 -9.10
CA GLY A 52 -11.99 10.32 -8.16
C GLY A 52 -11.96 9.01 -7.38
N MET A 53 -13.08 8.67 -6.76
CA MET A 53 -13.22 7.49 -5.91
C MET A 53 -14.66 6.99 -5.97
N THR A 54 -14.83 5.71 -6.31
CA THR A 54 -16.14 5.04 -6.39
C THR A 54 -16.10 3.73 -5.62
N HIS A 55 -17.27 3.19 -5.32
CA HIS A 55 -17.44 1.86 -4.75
C HIS A 55 -17.79 0.85 -5.84
N VAL A 56 -17.37 -0.40 -5.67
CA VAL A 56 -17.68 -1.48 -6.63
C VAL A 56 -18.07 -2.74 -5.86
N ALA A 57 -19.20 -3.34 -6.23
CA ALA A 57 -19.56 -4.68 -5.79
C ALA A 57 -18.80 -5.70 -6.64
N ARG A 58 -18.14 -6.66 -5.98
CA ARG A 58 -17.44 -7.77 -6.66
C ARG A 58 -17.84 -9.09 -6.05
N HIS A 59 -18.17 -10.06 -6.90
CA HIS A 59 -18.30 -11.44 -6.49
C HIS A 59 -16.90 -11.98 -6.19
N HIS A 60 -16.62 -12.28 -4.92
CA HIS A 60 -15.31 -12.73 -4.47
C HIS A 60 -15.36 -14.21 -4.13
N GLU A 61 -14.72 -15.05 -4.95
CA GLU A 61 -14.45 -16.44 -4.60
C GLU A 61 -13.06 -16.51 -3.96
N ARG A 62 -13.01 -16.82 -2.66
CA ARG A 62 -11.74 -17.06 -1.94
C ARG A 62 -11.73 -18.49 -1.43
N ARG A 63 -10.65 -19.20 -1.75
CA ARG A 63 -10.30 -20.48 -1.13
C ARG A 63 -9.48 -20.20 0.13
N GLU A 64 -10.05 -20.49 1.31
CA GLU A 64 -9.33 -20.58 2.57
C GLU A 64 -9.32 -22.05 2.99
N GLY A 65 -8.20 -22.74 2.71
CA GLY A 65 -8.12 -24.19 2.90
C GLY A 65 -9.16 -24.94 2.06
N LYS A 66 -9.93 -25.85 2.69
CA LYS A 66 -10.94 -26.70 2.02
C LYS A 66 -12.32 -26.04 1.83
N LYS A 67 -12.58 -24.84 2.36
CA LYS A 67 -13.88 -24.16 2.24
C LYS A 67 -13.82 -23.07 1.17
N VAL A 68 -14.73 -23.14 0.21
CA VAL A 68 -14.92 -22.12 -0.82
C VAL A 68 -16.05 -21.19 -0.35
N PHE A 69 -15.71 -19.96 -0.01
CA PHE A 69 -16.71 -18.95 0.33
C PHE A 69 -17.06 -18.14 -0.90
N LYS A 70 -18.34 -18.23 -1.32
CA LYS A 70 -18.95 -17.40 -2.36
C LYS A 70 -19.81 -16.34 -1.68
N LYS A 71 -19.31 -15.09 -1.64
CA LYS A 71 -20.03 -13.95 -1.09
C LYS A 71 -19.74 -12.72 -1.93
N ASP A 72 -20.77 -11.92 -2.15
CA ASP A 72 -20.61 -10.58 -2.69
C ASP A 72 -19.94 -9.69 -1.65
N LYS A 73 -18.83 -9.09 -2.05
CA LYS A 73 -18.09 -8.14 -1.21
C LYS A 73 -18.18 -6.78 -1.85
N PHE A 74 -18.72 -5.85 -1.09
CA PHE A 74 -18.63 -4.44 -1.43
C PHE A 74 -17.21 -3.98 -1.10
N LEU A 75 -16.39 -3.75 -2.13
CA LEU A 75 -15.07 -3.19 -1.91
C LEU A 75 -15.29 -1.69 -1.72
N GLY A 76 -15.07 -1.23 -0.48
CA GLY A 76 -15.08 0.18 -0.13
C GLY A 76 -14.16 0.99 -1.06
N PRO A 77 -14.27 2.32 -1.00
CA PRO A 77 -13.77 3.22 -2.03
C PRO A 77 -12.42 2.80 -2.62
N LEU A 78 -12.46 2.40 -3.89
CA LEU A 78 -11.28 2.03 -4.66
C LEU A 78 -10.49 3.29 -5.00
N ALA A 79 -9.79 3.86 -4.02
CA ALA A 79 -8.55 4.54 -4.38
C ALA A 79 -7.66 3.46 -4.98
N SER A 80 -7.14 3.70 -6.19
CA SER A 80 -6.00 2.96 -6.73
C SER A 80 -5.05 2.68 -5.59
N LYS A 81 -4.97 1.41 -5.13
CA LYS A 81 -4.07 1.03 -4.04
C LYS A 81 -2.68 1.34 -4.57
N GLN A 82 -2.14 2.50 -4.18
CA GLN A 82 -0.72 2.78 -4.30
C GLN A 82 -0.02 1.55 -3.73
N PRO A 83 0.93 0.93 -4.45
CA PRO A 83 1.59 -0.27 -3.97
C PRO A 83 2.14 0.08 -2.58
N LYS A 84 1.60 -0.57 -1.54
CA LYS A 84 2.15 -0.45 -0.20
C LYS A 84 3.61 -0.87 -0.33
N ALA A 85 4.52 0.05 -0.08
CA ALA A 85 5.94 -0.24 -0.06
C ALA A 85 6.14 -1.47 0.85
N ALA A 86 6.50 -2.60 0.24
CA ALA A 86 6.94 -3.77 0.97
C ALA A 86 8.14 -3.33 1.81
N LYS A 87 8.01 -3.47 3.11
CA LYS A 87 9.15 -3.56 4.01
C LYS A 87 9.63 -5.01 4.00
#